data_AF-A0A7S2GUU7-F1
#
_entry.id   AF-A0A7S2GUU7-F1
#
_cell.length_a   1.000
_cell.length_b   1.000
_cell.length_c   1.000
_cell.angle_alpha   90.00
_cell.angle_beta   90.00
_cell.angle_gamma   90.00
#
_symmetry.space_group_name_H-M   'P 1'
#
loop_
_entity.id
_entity.type
_entity.pdbx_description
1 polymer ?
#
loop_
_entity_poly.entity_id
_entity_poly.type
_entity_poly.pdbx_seq_one_letter_code
_entity_poly.pdbx_strand_id
1 'polypeptide(L)'
;FIANVEKKYETNMYLHTFRPSSFDKRDEFDEAFGPSLWKTNPDKYAYISKVEPMERAMQDLDASALLTGRRRTQGGERKDLNVVEVDNLDSSRLKINPLVDWTYEDVWSYIRTHNILYNPLHDRGYKSIGDEMTTIPVDPDADERSGRFAGLNKTECGLHSHLAKIQKMKEEAERNNHEFVAPTLECQHCVEVDTMNFEQLVLNDKTDVLIEFYSPFCGGCQDFAPKYAKIAFALYPLRDKVTVARFDITRNDIPQPGQDAGMVLETTPTLYLVQRKPLLRVTLYENRDEFAPVMEWLESETNYITPSAI
;
A
#
# COMPACT_ATOMS: atom_id res chain seq x y z
N PHE A 1 11.60 -15.16 -22.51
CA PHE A 1 12.18 -13.80 -22.47
C PHE A 1 13.44 -13.76 -21.62
N ILE A 2 13.38 -14.08 -20.32
CA ILE A 2 14.54 -14.05 -19.40
C ILE A 2 15.76 -14.78 -19.96
N ALA A 3 15.62 -16.03 -20.41
CA ALA A 3 16.73 -16.79 -21.00
C ALA A 3 17.40 -16.09 -22.21
N ASN A 4 16.63 -15.32 -23.00
CA ASN A 4 17.19 -14.56 -24.13
C ASN A 4 17.95 -13.31 -23.65
N VAL A 5 17.47 -12.67 -22.59
CA VAL A 5 18.15 -11.54 -21.94
C VAL A 5 19.46 -12.02 -21.34
N GLU A 6 19.44 -13.09 -20.56
CA GLU A 6 20.63 -13.70 -19.97
C GLU A 6 21.67 -14.03 -21.05
N LYS A 7 21.27 -14.75 -22.11
CA LYS A 7 22.16 -15.05 -23.24
C LYS A 7 22.72 -13.81 -23.94
N LYS A 8 21.91 -12.76 -24.13
CA LYS A 8 22.37 -11.54 -24.83
C LYS A 8 23.39 -10.74 -24.01
N TYR A 9 23.25 -10.75 -22.69
CA TYR A 9 24.04 -9.93 -21.78
C TYR A 9 25.00 -10.75 -20.91
N GLU A 10 25.19 -12.03 -21.20
CA GLU A 10 25.94 -13.01 -20.39
C GLU A 10 27.38 -12.57 -20.06
N THR A 11 28.00 -11.75 -20.89
CA THR A 11 29.37 -11.24 -20.66
C THR A 11 29.42 -10.09 -19.66
N ASN A 12 28.31 -9.41 -19.41
CA ASN A 12 28.23 -8.16 -18.63
C ASN A 12 27.23 -8.23 -17.48
N MET A 13 26.43 -9.29 -17.38
CA MET A 13 25.36 -9.42 -16.41
C MET A 13 25.19 -10.88 -15.99
N TYR A 14 25.19 -11.10 -14.67
CA TYR A 14 24.78 -12.36 -14.08
C TYR A 14 23.41 -12.18 -13.43
N LEU A 15 22.47 -13.09 -13.73
CA LEU A 15 21.10 -13.00 -13.21
C LEU A 15 20.96 -13.83 -11.93
N HIS A 16 20.84 -13.14 -10.79
CA HIS A 16 20.47 -13.79 -9.53
C HIS A 16 18.96 -14.01 -9.47
N THR A 17 18.53 -15.27 -9.37
CA THR A 17 17.10 -15.64 -9.31
C THR A 17 16.72 -16.10 -7.91
N PHE A 18 15.82 -15.38 -7.28
CA PHE A 18 15.25 -15.72 -5.98
C PHE A 18 13.78 -16.14 -6.14
N ARG A 19 13.39 -17.17 -5.39
CA ARG A 19 12.04 -17.76 -5.33
C ARG A 19 11.58 -17.80 -3.87
N PRO A 20 10.28 -18.02 -3.59
CA PRO A 20 9.81 -18.31 -2.24
C PRO A 20 10.69 -19.38 -1.56
N SER A 21 11.18 -19.10 -0.36
CA SER A 21 12.17 -19.95 0.32
C SER A 21 11.72 -21.40 0.56
N SER A 22 10.41 -21.64 0.60
CA SER A 22 9.83 -22.96 0.90
C SER A 22 9.24 -23.67 -0.33
N PHE A 23 9.30 -23.06 -1.53
CA PHE A 23 8.62 -23.60 -2.72
C PHE A 23 9.46 -23.38 -3.98
N ASP A 24 9.83 -24.46 -4.64
CA ASP A 24 10.52 -24.40 -5.93
C ASP A 24 9.54 -24.40 -7.11
N LYS A 25 8.34 -24.95 -6.89
CA LYS A 25 7.31 -25.11 -7.92
C LYS A 25 5.99 -24.48 -7.50
N ARG A 26 5.23 -24.05 -8.52
CA ARG A 26 3.89 -23.48 -8.35
C ARG A 26 2.92 -24.46 -7.70
N ASP A 27 2.96 -25.72 -8.10
CA ASP A 27 2.03 -26.74 -7.58
C ASP A 27 2.19 -26.95 -6.07
N GLU A 28 3.43 -26.91 -5.55
CA GLU A 28 3.72 -27.02 -4.12
C GLU A 28 3.18 -25.81 -3.34
N PHE A 29 3.32 -24.61 -3.91
CA PHE A 29 2.76 -23.38 -3.34
C PHE A 29 1.23 -23.43 -3.28
N ASP A 30 0.61 -23.91 -4.36
CA ASP A 30 -0.85 -24.02 -4.47
C ASP A 30 -1.43 -25.13 -3.58
N GLU A 31 -0.68 -26.21 -3.33
CA GLU A 31 -1.06 -27.24 -2.36
C GLU A 31 -1.04 -26.69 -0.91
N ALA A 32 -0.04 -25.88 -0.57
CA ALA A 32 0.11 -25.32 0.78
C ALA A 32 -0.90 -24.20 1.10
N PHE A 33 -1.24 -23.36 0.10
CA PHE A 33 -2.03 -22.15 0.33
C PHE A 33 -3.32 -22.05 -0.48
N GLY A 34 -3.58 -23.02 -1.34
CA GLY A 34 -4.66 -23.00 -2.32
C GLY A 34 -4.29 -22.21 -3.59
N PRO A 35 -4.90 -22.56 -4.75
CA PRO A 35 -4.51 -22.02 -6.07
C PRO A 35 -4.86 -20.55 -6.28
N SER A 36 -5.58 -19.93 -5.34
CA SER A 36 -6.12 -18.57 -5.44
C SER A 36 -5.71 -17.66 -4.28
N LEU A 37 -4.57 -17.92 -3.63
CA LEU A 37 -4.07 -17.10 -2.52
C LEU A 37 -3.97 -15.61 -2.89
N TRP A 38 -3.56 -15.31 -4.13
CA TRP A 38 -3.50 -13.94 -4.65
C TRP A 38 -4.83 -13.18 -4.58
N LYS A 39 -5.96 -13.89 -4.52
CA LYS A 39 -7.31 -13.33 -4.39
C LYS A 39 -7.81 -13.37 -2.94
N THR A 40 -7.60 -14.50 -2.25
CA THR A 40 -8.14 -14.71 -0.89
C THR A 40 -7.33 -13.98 0.17
N ASN A 41 -6.01 -13.84 -0.02
CA ASN A 41 -5.11 -13.07 0.83
C ASN A 41 -3.97 -12.46 -0.01
N PRO A 42 -4.25 -11.33 -0.71
CA PRO A 42 -3.31 -10.73 -1.64
C PRO A 42 -2.03 -10.21 -0.97
N ASP A 43 -2.07 -9.84 0.31
CA ASP A 43 -0.90 -9.37 1.06
C ASP A 43 0.03 -10.52 1.43
N LYS A 44 -0.52 -11.64 1.94
CA LYS A 44 0.28 -12.85 2.18
C LYS A 44 0.89 -13.38 0.88
N TYR A 45 0.13 -13.38 -0.20
CA TYR A 45 0.66 -13.75 -1.52
C TYR A 45 1.81 -12.83 -1.93
N ALA A 46 1.64 -11.50 -1.87
CA ALA A 46 2.68 -10.55 -2.23
C ALA A 46 3.92 -10.69 -1.35
N TYR A 47 3.74 -10.95 -0.05
CA TYR A 47 4.86 -11.15 0.87
C TYR A 47 5.70 -12.36 0.47
N ILE A 48 5.09 -13.54 0.42
CA ILE A 48 5.80 -14.81 0.18
C ILE A 48 6.38 -14.86 -1.24
N SER A 49 5.65 -14.36 -2.23
CA SER A 49 6.07 -14.46 -3.64
C SER A 49 7.03 -13.37 -4.09
N LYS A 50 7.11 -12.23 -3.38
CA LYS A 50 7.85 -11.05 -3.87
C LYS A 50 8.70 -10.40 -2.78
N VAL A 51 8.12 -10.07 -1.64
CA VAL A 51 8.81 -9.29 -0.59
C VAL A 51 9.91 -10.11 0.08
N GLU A 52 9.59 -11.30 0.60
CA GLU A 52 10.58 -12.16 1.25
C GLU A 52 11.73 -12.52 0.30
N PRO A 53 11.47 -12.97 -0.95
CA PRO A 53 12.56 -13.31 -1.86
C PRO A 53 13.44 -12.12 -2.21
N MET A 54 12.86 -10.91 -2.36
CA MET A 54 13.64 -9.69 -2.60
C MET A 54 14.51 -9.34 -1.39
N GLU A 55 13.95 -9.36 -0.18
CA GLU A 55 14.70 -9.03 1.04
C GLU A 55 15.85 -10.01 1.29
N ARG A 56 15.61 -11.30 1.07
CA ARG A 56 16.66 -12.31 1.12
C ARG A 56 17.70 -12.10 0.04
N ALA A 57 17.30 -11.71 -1.18
CA ALA A 57 18.25 -11.35 -2.23
C ALA A 57 19.14 -10.16 -1.84
N MET A 58 18.57 -9.13 -1.24
CA MET A 58 19.34 -7.96 -0.78
C MET A 58 20.37 -8.34 0.29
N GLN A 59 20.01 -9.25 1.21
CA GLN A 59 20.91 -9.75 2.25
C GLN A 59 21.99 -10.68 1.70
N ASP A 60 21.60 -11.71 0.94
CA ASP A 60 22.51 -12.73 0.40
C ASP A 60 23.55 -12.13 -0.58
N LEU A 61 23.19 -11.02 -1.23
CA LEU A 61 24.07 -10.28 -2.16
C LEU A 61 24.79 -9.08 -1.53
N ASP A 62 24.59 -8.83 -0.22
CA ASP A 62 25.14 -7.67 0.50
C ASP A 62 24.86 -6.32 -0.22
N ALA A 63 23.65 -6.17 -0.73
CA ALA A 63 23.26 -5.03 -1.55
C ALA A 63 22.83 -3.83 -0.68
N SER A 64 23.54 -2.70 -0.82
CA SER A 64 23.20 -1.46 -0.10
C SER A 64 22.23 -0.54 -0.86
N ALA A 65 21.96 -0.82 -2.13
CA ALA A 65 21.04 -0.03 -2.94
C ALA A 65 20.30 -0.89 -3.97
N LEU A 66 19.05 -0.54 -4.25
CA LEU A 66 18.20 -1.15 -5.27
C LEU A 66 17.93 -0.15 -6.40
N LEU A 67 18.38 -0.47 -7.61
CA LEU A 67 17.94 0.23 -8.81
C LEU A 67 16.54 -0.25 -9.21
N THR A 68 15.63 0.68 -9.47
CA THR A 68 14.26 0.36 -9.90
C THR A 68 13.91 1.01 -11.23
N GLY A 69 12.99 0.39 -11.98
CA GLY A 69 12.40 0.97 -13.20
C GLY A 69 11.15 1.82 -12.94
N ARG A 70 10.95 2.33 -11.72
CA ARG A 70 9.78 3.18 -11.38
C ARG A 70 9.92 4.57 -12.02
N ARG A 71 8.83 5.10 -12.57
CA ARG A 71 8.77 6.40 -13.25
C ARG A 71 7.53 7.17 -12.86
N ARG A 72 7.59 8.51 -12.84
CA ARG A 72 6.45 9.37 -12.46
C ARG A 72 5.25 9.22 -13.41
N THR A 73 5.54 9.03 -14.69
CA THR A 73 4.55 8.83 -15.75
C THR A 73 3.73 7.54 -15.63
N GLN A 74 4.11 6.63 -14.72
CA GLN A 74 3.35 5.42 -14.43
C GLN A 74 2.14 5.66 -13.51
N GLY A 75 1.98 6.88 -12.96
CA GLY A 75 0.79 7.27 -12.20
C GLY A 75 0.75 6.72 -10.76
N GLY A 76 -0.43 6.84 -10.12
CA GLY A 76 -0.64 6.43 -8.73
C GLY A 76 0.37 7.07 -7.77
N GLU A 77 0.87 6.28 -6.81
CA GLU A 77 1.90 6.68 -5.85
C GLU A 77 3.25 7.05 -6.50
N ARG A 78 3.45 6.74 -7.79
CA ARG A 78 4.71 7.00 -8.48
C ARG A 78 4.88 8.45 -8.90
N LYS A 79 3.81 9.26 -8.91
CA LYS A 79 3.83 10.66 -9.38
C LYS A 79 4.85 11.51 -8.62
N ASP A 80 5.04 11.25 -7.33
CA ASP A 80 5.90 12.02 -6.44
C ASP A 80 7.24 11.34 -6.15
N LEU A 81 7.64 10.38 -6.99
CA LEU A 81 8.90 9.66 -6.83
C LEU A 81 10.11 10.59 -6.80
N ASN A 82 11.06 10.31 -5.92
CA ASN A 82 12.39 10.94 -5.94
C ASN A 82 13.37 10.10 -6.76
N VAL A 83 14.45 10.73 -7.25
CA VAL A 83 15.55 10.00 -7.92
C VAL A 83 16.21 9.02 -6.94
N VAL A 84 16.39 9.44 -5.68
CA VAL A 84 16.93 8.63 -4.59
C VAL A 84 15.95 8.68 -3.42
N GLU A 85 15.64 7.51 -2.89
CA GLU A 85 14.76 7.30 -1.75
C GLU A 85 15.50 6.42 -0.72
N VAL A 86 15.14 6.55 0.56
CA VAL A 86 15.52 5.55 1.56
C VAL A 86 14.60 4.34 1.38
N ASP A 87 15.13 3.13 1.50
CA ASP A 87 14.28 1.94 1.37
C ASP A 87 13.31 1.83 2.55
N ASN A 88 12.02 1.82 2.25
CA ASN A 88 10.96 1.64 3.22
C ASN A 88 11.08 0.34 4.02
N LEU A 89 11.68 -0.74 3.47
CA LEU A 89 11.83 -2.01 4.17
C LEU A 89 13.05 -2.03 5.12
N ASP A 90 14.13 -1.34 4.75
CA ASP A 90 15.38 -1.26 5.51
C ASP A 90 16.01 0.12 5.34
N SER A 91 15.96 0.94 6.38
CA SER A 91 16.44 2.34 6.33
C SER A 91 17.96 2.47 6.14
N SER A 92 18.72 1.38 6.20
CA SER A 92 20.14 1.37 5.86
C SER A 92 20.40 1.33 4.35
N ARG A 93 19.36 1.07 3.54
CA ARG A 93 19.46 0.89 2.09
C ARG A 93 18.85 2.07 1.33
N LEU A 94 19.28 2.22 0.08
CA LEU A 94 18.74 3.20 -0.86
C LEU A 94 17.91 2.54 -1.96
N LYS A 95 16.87 3.23 -2.42
CA LYS A 95 16.17 2.95 -3.67
C LYS A 95 16.49 4.05 -4.67
N ILE A 96 16.93 3.68 -5.86
CA ILE A 96 17.38 4.63 -6.89
C ILE A 96 16.54 4.41 -8.16
N ASN A 97 15.91 5.48 -8.65
CA ASN A 97 15.01 5.49 -9.79
C ASN A 97 15.66 6.27 -10.95
N PRO A 98 16.63 5.68 -11.69
CA PRO A 98 17.41 6.40 -12.69
C PRO A 98 16.58 6.91 -13.88
N LEU A 99 15.42 6.30 -14.13
CA LEU A 99 14.51 6.64 -15.21
C LEU A 99 13.27 7.41 -14.70
N VAL A 100 13.33 8.01 -13.50
CA VAL A 100 12.15 8.58 -12.83
C VAL A 100 11.37 9.57 -13.69
N ASP A 101 12.07 10.35 -14.52
CA ASP A 101 11.51 11.37 -15.41
C ASP A 101 11.26 10.92 -16.85
N TRP A 102 11.58 9.67 -17.18
CA TRP A 102 11.34 9.16 -18.52
C TRP A 102 9.86 8.87 -18.74
N THR A 103 9.34 9.33 -19.87
CA THR A 103 8.00 8.96 -20.35
C THR A 103 7.98 7.51 -20.84
N TYR A 104 6.78 6.98 -21.11
CA TYR A 104 6.65 5.68 -21.77
C TYR A 104 7.31 5.69 -23.15
N GLU A 105 7.17 6.79 -23.87
CA GLU A 105 7.72 7.03 -25.20
C GLU A 105 9.25 7.10 -25.18
N ASP A 106 9.85 7.72 -24.17
CA ASP A 106 11.31 7.77 -24.00
C ASP A 106 11.89 6.36 -23.84
N VAL A 107 11.28 5.52 -23.00
CA VAL A 107 11.69 4.13 -22.79
C VAL A 107 11.61 3.36 -24.11
N TRP A 108 10.50 3.46 -24.83
CA TRP A 108 10.33 2.77 -26.11
C TRP A 108 11.24 3.29 -27.21
N SER A 109 11.48 4.60 -27.26
CA SER A 109 12.44 5.21 -28.16
C SER A 109 13.84 4.65 -27.94
N TYR A 110 14.25 4.53 -26.67
CA TYR A 110 15.54 3.96 -26.31
C TYR A 110 15.64 2.47 -26.66
N ILE A 111 14.60 1.68 -26.35
CA ILE A 111 14.52 0.25 -26.70
C ILE A 111 14.71 0.04 -28.21
N ARG A 112 13.97 0.81 -29.03
CA ARG A 112 14.04 0.71 -30.50
C ARG A 112 15.40 1.16 -31.04
N THR A 113 15.89 2.30 -30.56
CA THR A 113 17.18 2.88 -31.02
C THR A 113 18.35 1.96 -30.74
N HIS A 114 18.34 1.28 -29.60
CA HIS A 114 19.45 0.42 -29.15
C HIS A 114 19.19 -1.08 -29.37
N ASN A 115 18.10 -1.42 -30.06
CA ASN A 115 17.69 -2.81 -30.31
C ASN A 115 17.69 -3.66 -29.03
N ILE A 116 17.15 -3.11 -27.94
CA ILE A 116 17.07 -3.81 -26.64
C ILE A 116 15.97 -4.87 -26.71
N LEU A 117 16.22 -6.03 -26.11
CA LEU A 117 15.20 -7.08 -26.03
C LEU A 117 14.07 -6.61 -25.11
N TYR A 118 12.82 -6.73 -25.57
CA TYR A 118 11.63 -6.47 -24.77
C TYR A 118 10.74 -7.71 -24.70
N ASN A 119 9.80 -7.74 -23.75
CA ASN A 119 8.89 -8.86 -23.60
C ASN A 119 7.85 -8.89 -24.74
N PRO A 120 7.72 -9.98 -25.53
CA PRO A 120 6.78 -10.04 -26.66
C PRO A 120 5.30 -9.84 -26.30
N LEU A 121 4.94 -9.91 -25.02
CA LEU A 121 3.58 -9.56 -24.58
C LEU A 121 3.25 -8.07 -24.82
N HIS A 122 4.25 -7.18 -24.92
CA HIS A 122 4.01 -5.80 -25.30
C HIS A 122 3.38 -5.68 -26.70
N ASP A 123 3.74 -6.57 -27.64
CA ASP A 123 3.13 -6.63 -28.98
C ASP A 123 1.68 -7.14 -28.94
N ARG A 124 1.22 -7.62 -27.79
CA ARG A 124 -0.13 -8.15 -27.55
C ARG A 124 -0.96 -7.24 -26.64
N GLY A 125 -0.56 -5.97 -26.51
CA GLY A 125 -1.30 -4.95 -25.75
C GLY A 125 -0.97 -4.91 -24.24
N TYR A 126 -0.02 -5.69 -23.75
CA TYR A 126 0.38 -5.62 -22.33
C TYR A 126 1.38 -4.48 -22.12
N LYS A 127 0.91 -3.29 -21.72
CA LYS A 127 1.81 -2.15 -21.43
C LYS A 127 2.64 -2.32 -20.15
N SER A 128 2.13 -3.05 -19.17
CA SER A 128 2.86 -3.42 -17.94
C SER A 128 2.60 -4.88 -17.59
N ILE A 129 3.66 -5.62 -17.24
CA ILE A 129 3.61 -7.09 -17.09
C ILE A 129 3.96 -7.49 -15.66
N GLY A 130 3.10 -8.27 -15.01
CA GLY A 130 3.31 -8.87 -13.69
C GLY A 130 3.03 -10.37 -13.71
N ASP A 131 2.39 -10.87 -12.64
CA ASP A 131 1.96 -12.27 -12.60
C ASP A 131 0.75 -12.46 -13.53
N GLU A 132 0.66 -13.63 -14.15
CA GLU A 132 -0.35 -13.97 -15.16
C GLU A 132 -1.79 -13.66 -14.71
N MET A 133 -2.14 -14.06 -13.48
CA MET A 133 -3.50 -13.94 -12.95
C MET A 133 -3.92 -12.51 -12.58
N THR A 134 -2.99 -11.55 -12.58
CA THR A 134 -3.25 -10.15 -12.20
C THR A 134 -2.80 -9.15 -13.27
N THR A 135 -2.60 -9.61 -14.51
CA THR A 135 -2.15 -8.78 -15.62
C THR A 135 -3.06 -8.98 -16.84
N ILE A 136 -3.63 -7.91 -17.36
CA ILE A 136 -4.47 -7.92 -18.58
C ILE A 136 -3.90 -6.97 -19.65
N PRO A 137 -4.17 -7.21 -20.94
CA PRO A 137 -3.84 -6.26 -22.00
C PRO A 137 -4.74 -5.01 -21.88
N VAL A 138 -4.26 -3.90 -22.44
CA VAL A 138 -4.95 -2.60 -22.40
C VAL A 138 -4.96 -1.96 -23.77
N ASP A 139 -5.87 -0.99 -23.95
CA ASP A 139 -5.92 -0.21 -25.18
C ASP A 139 -4.65 0.62 -25.39
N PRO A 140 -4.28 0.94 -26.64
CA PRO A 140 -3.10 1.74 -26.96
C PRO A 140 -3.07 3.12 -26.30
N ASP A 141 -4.23 3.69 -25.93
CA ASP A 141 -4.34 5.00 -25.29
C ASP A 141 -4.49 4.92 -23.76
N ALA A 142 -4.64 3.71 -23.21
CA ALA A 142 -4.81 3.53 -21.76
C ALA A 142 -3.50 3.77 -20.99
N ASP A 143 -3.62 4.12 -19.71
CA ASP A 143 -2.46 4.31 -18.82
C ASP A 143 -1.59 3.04 -18.76
N GLU A 144 -0.26 3.20 -18.71
CA GLU A 144 0.71 2.10 -18.79
C GLU A 144 0.44 0.96 -17.82
N ARG A 145 -0.01 1.30 -16.60
CA ARG A 145 -0.24 0.34 -15.51
C ARG A 145 -1.70 -0.06 -15.32
N SER A 146 -2.63 0.46 -16.12
CA SER A 146 -4.07 0.19 -15.96
C SER A 146 -4.45 -1.30 -16.07
N GLY A 147 -3.61 -2.10 -16.73
CA GLY A 147 -3.79 -3.56 -16.84
C GLY A 147 -3.23 -4.35 -15.65
N ARG A 148 -2.64 -3.70 -14.65
CA ARG A 148 -2.07 -4.36 -13.47
C ARG A 148 -3.11 -4.54 -12.38
N PHE A 149 -2.91 -5.58 -11.58
CA PHE A 149 -3.76 -5.90 -10.42
C PHE A 149 -5.23 -6.07 -10.83
N ALA A 150 -5.48 -6.61 -12.02
CA ALA A 150 -6.83 -6.82 -12.52
C ALA A 150 -7.65 -7.67 -11.54
N GLY A 151 -8.80 -7.16 -11.12
CA GLY A 151 -9.66 -7.81 -10.12
C GLY A 151 -9.16 -7.70 -8.68
N LEU A 152 -8.11 -6.92 -8.43
CA LEU A 152 -7.60 -6.56 -7.11
C LEU A 152 -7.69 -5.04 -6.92
N ASN A 153 -7.95 -4.61 -5.69
CA ASN A 153 -8.04 -3.19 -5.39
C ASN A 153 -6.65 -2.64 -5.00
N LYS A 154 -5.70 -2.67 -5.94
CA LYS A 154 -4.30 -2.27 -5.70
C LYS A 154 -3.72 -1.56 -6.92
N THR A 155 -2.92 -0.53 -6.69
CA THR A 155 -2.19 0.20 -7.75
C THR A 155 -0.68 -0.08 -7.70
N GLU A 156 -0.16 -0.54 -6.55
CA GLU A 156 1.25 -0.87 -6.34
C GLU A 156 1.50 -2.30 -5.86
N CYS A 157 2.72 -2.76 -6.16
CA CYS A 157 3.20 -4.07 -5.72
C CYS A 157 3.67 -4.01 -4.27
N GLY A 158 3.47 -5.09 -3.50
CA GLY A 158 3.99 -5.23 -2.13
C GLY A 158 5.49 -4.97 -1.99
N LEU A 159 6.29 -5.12 -3.05
CA LEU A 159 7.72 -4.77 -3.09
C LEU A 159 8.04 -3.31 -2.73
N HIS A 160 7.05 -2.43 -2.89
CA HIS A 160 7.19 -1.00 -2.66
C HIS A 160 6.24 -0.47 -1.59
N SER A 161 5.36 -1.30 -1.06
CA SER A 161 4.33 -0.88 -0.10
C SER A 161 4.79 -1.04 1.34
N HIS A 162 4.22 -0.19 2.20
CA HIS A 162 4.50 -0.19 3.63
C HIS A 162 3.91 -1.43 4.35
N LEU A 163 2.82 -1.99 3.82
CA LEU A 163 2.14 -3.19 4.33
C LEU A 163 3.04 -4.44 4.32
N ALA A 164 3.86 -4.56 3.28
CA ALA A 164 4.84 -5.63 3.18
C ALA A 164 5.91 -5.60 4.28
N LYS A 165 6.29 -4.40 4.74
CA LYS A 165 7.21 -4.22 5.87
C LYS A 165 6.61 -4.79 7.16
N ILE A 166 5.36 -4.44 7.43
CA ILE A 166 4.66 -4.85 8.64
C ILE A 166 4.52 -6.37 8.68
N GLN A 167 4.14 -6.99 7.56
CA GLN A 167 4.05 -8.45 7.48
C GLN A 167 5.42 -9.12 7.74
N LYS A 168 6.51 -8.57 7.18
CA LYS A 168 7.87 -9.05 7.44
C LYS A 168 8.19 -9.07 8.93
N MET A 169 7.92 -7.94 9.60
CA MET A 169 8.26 -7.77 11.01
C MET A 169 7.42 -8.68 11.91
N LYS A 170 6.16 -8.94 11.56
CA LYS A 170 5.31 -9.92 12.26
C LYS A 170 5.89 -11.33 12.16
N GLU A 171 6.26 -11.77 10.97
CA GLU A 171 6.80 -13.12 10.76
C GLU A 171 8.21 -13.29 11.35
N GLU A 172 9.03 -12.24 11.38
CA GLU A 172 10.30 -12.25 12.11
C GLU A 172 10.09 -12.35 13.63
N ALA A 173 9.11 -11.64 14.18
CA ALA A 173 8.78 -11.72 15.59
C ALA A 173 8.31 -13.15 15.95
N GLU A 174 7.38 -13.70 15.17
CA GLU A 174 6.91 -15.09 15.33
C GLU A 174 8.04 -16.12 15.24
N ARG A 175 8.91 -16.03 14.22
CA ARG A 175 10.07 -16.93 14.07
C ARG A 175 11.03 -16.87 15.24
N ASN A 176 11.21 -15.69 15.83
CA ASN A 176 12.09 -15.47 16.97
C ASN A 176 11.39 -15.70 18.32
N ASN A 177 10.14 -16.20 18.32
CA ASN A 177 9.30 -16.37 19.51
C ASN A 177 9.20 -15.07 20.34
N HIS A 178 9.19 -13.94 19.63
CA HIS A 178 9.09 -12.59 20.17
C HIS A 178 7.73 -12.00 19.80
N GLU A 179 7.14 -11.21 20.68
CA GLU A 179 5.90 -10.51 20.37
C GLU A 179 6.19 -9.35 19.41
N PHE A 180 5.41 -9.22 18.33
CA PHE A 180 5.54 -8.06 17.46
C PHE A 180 5.01 -6.80 18.18
N VAL A 181 5.92 -5.93 18.61
CA VAL A 181 5.57 -4.68 19.28
C VAL A 181 5.64 -3.51 18.29
N ALA A 182 4.49 -3.00 17.89
CA ALA A 182 4.41 -1.77 17.11
C ALA A 182 4.59 -0.53 18.00
N PRO A 183 5.29 0.54 17.53
CA PRO A 183 5.34 1.83 18.21
C PRO A 183 3.95 2.34 18.57
N THR A 184 3.82 3.05 19.69
CA THR A 184 2.56 3.70 20.06
C THR A 184 2.53 5.11 19.50
N LEU A 185 1.50 5.43 18.71
CA LEU A 185 1.17 6.81 18.38
C LEU A 185 0.08 7.25 19.34
N GLU A 186 0.38 8.17 20.27
CA GLU A 186 -0.59 8.56 21.30
C GLU A 186 -1.67 9.53 20.77
N CYS A 187 -2.93 9.27 21.13
CA CYS A 187 -4.03 10.24 20.99
C CYS A 187 -4.96 10.16 22.20
N GLN A 188 -4.88 11.15 23.09
CA GLN A 188 -5.63 11.15 24.35
C GLN A 188 -7.15 11.18 24.19
N HIS A 189 -7.66 11.81 23.13
CA HIS A 189 -9.10 12.00 22.88
C HIS A 189 -9.63 11.10 21.76
N CYS A 190 -8.85 10.10 21.35
CA CYS A 190 -9.27 9.12 20.36
C CYS A 190 -9.79 7.84 21.02
N VAL A 191 -10.69 7.15 20.33
CA VAL A 191 -11.14 5.80 20.65
C VAL A 191 -10.38 4.82 19.76
N GLU A 192 -9.70 3.83 20.36
CA GLU A 192 -9.05 2.77 19.59
C GLU A 192 -10.11 1.74 19.14
N VAL A 193 -10.07 1.40 17.85
CA VAL A 193 -10.98 0.49 17.18
C VAL A 193 -10.17 -0.73 16.70
N ASP A 194 -10.74 -1.90 16.92
CA ASP A 194 -10.21 -3.19 16.50
C ASP A 194 -11.28 -3.99 15.73
N THR A 195 -10.90 -5.14 15.18
CA THR A 195 -11.82 -5.99 14.41
C THR A 195 -13.03 -6.47 15.24
N MET A 196 -12.92 -6.58 16.56
CA MET A 196 -14.01 -7.08 17.42
C MET A 196 -15.05 -6.00 17.73
N ASN A 197 -14.62 -4.74 17.83
CA ASN A 197 -15.47 -3.63 18.22
C ASN A 197 -15.88 -2.72 17.04
N PHE A 198 -15.32 -2.94 15.84
CA PHE A 198 -15.56 -2.13 14.65
C PHE A 198 -17.05 -1.92 14.35
N GLU A 199 -17.83 -2.99 14.22
CA GLU A 199 -19.24 -2.88 13.87
C GLU A 199 -20.02 -2.05 14.91
N GLN A 200 -19.74 -2.29 16.20
CA GLN A 200 -20.42 -1.60 17.29
C GLN A 200 -20.03 -0.12 17.40
N LEU A 201 -18.76 0.22 17.18
CA LEU A 201 -18.24 1.57 17.39
C LEU A 201 -18.35 2.42 16.12
N VAL A 202 -18.07 1.85 14.95
CA VAL A 202 -18.00 2.59 13.69
C VAL A 202 -19.35 2.61 12.98
N LEU A 203 -20.10 1.49 12.99
CA LEU A 203 -21.38 1.36 12.26
C LEU A 203 -22.62 1.59 13.14
N ASN A 204 -22.43 2.46 14.14
CA ASN A 204 -23.40 2.76 15.18
C ASN A 204 -24.49 3.76 14.74
N ASP A 205 -25.49 3.98 15.58
CA ASP A 205 -26.61 4.91 15.37
C ASP A 205 -26.58 6.14 16.31
N LYS A 206 -25.58 6.24 17.18
CA LYS A 206 -25.45 7.25 18.24
C LYS A 206 -24.63 8.45 17.81
N THR A 207 -23.46 8.25 17.24
CA THR A 207 -22.50 9.29 16.85
C THR A 207 -22.00 9.06 15.44
N ASP A 208 -21.67 10.15 14.75
CA ASP A 208 -20.84 10.07 13.55
C ASP A 208 -19.41 9.69 13.97
N VAL A 209 -18.64 9.06 13.11
CA VAL A 209 -17.30 8.57 13.45
C VAL A 209 -16.29 9.07 12.44
N LEU A 210 -15.34 9.89 12.90
CA LEU A 210 -14.14 10.20 12.15
C LEU A 210 -13.10 9.14 12.49
N ILE A 211 -12.74 8.27 11.54
CA ILE A 211 -11.80 7.17 11.77
C ILE A 211 -10.53 7.33 10.95
N GLU A 212 -9.38 7.26 11.61
CA GLU A 212 -8.05 7.15 11.00
C GLU A 212 -7.61 5.69 10.94
N PHE A 213 -7.30 5.20 9.74
CA PHE A 213 -6.56 3.96 9.55
C PHE A 213 -5.09 4.27 9.38
N TYR A 214 -4.25 3.72 10.25
CA TYR A 214 -2.84 4.09 10.32
C TYR A 214 -1.93 2.88 10.58
N SER A 215 -0.66 3.06 10.22
CA SER A 215 0.44 2.18 10.64
C SER A 215 1.42 2.98 11.51
N PRO A 216 1.78 2.49 12.71
CA PRO A 216 2.84 3.09 13.52
C PRO A 216 4.22 3.18 12.86
N PHE A 217 4.44 2.44 11.79
CA PHE A 217 5.71 2.44 11.06
C PHE A 217 5.72 3.38 9.86
N CYS A 218 4.58 3.99 9.51
CA CYS A 218 4.45 4.86 8.36
C CYS A 218 4.87 6.28 8.73
N GLY A 219 5.84 6.85 8.00
CA GLY A 219 6.29 8.23 8.22
C GLY A 219 5.15 9.25 8.11
N GLY A 220 4.27 9.09 7.11
CA GLY A 220 3.08 9.95 6.98
C GLY A 220 2.11 9.84 8.16
N CYS A 221 1.93 8.63 8.71
CA CYS A 221 1.10 8.44 9.92
C CYS A 221 1.76 9.06 11.16
N GLN A 222 3.09 8.95 11.29
CA GLN A 222 3.85 9.56 12.38
C GLN A 222 3.77 11.09 12.33
N ASP A 223 3.90 11.67 11.13
CA ASP A 223 3.79 13.10 10.89
C ASP A 223 2.35 13.60 11.10
N PHE A 224 1.34 12.78 10.78
CA PHE A 224 -0.07 13.13 10.96
C PHE A 224 -0.58 12.94 12.38
N ALA A 225 -0.04 11.99 13.15
CA ALA A 225 -0.45 11.70 14.53
C ALA A 225 -0.63 12.94 15.43
N PRO A 226 0.33 13.90 15.53
CA PRO A 226 0.13 15.08 16.36
C PRO A 226 -0.99 16.00 15.85
N LYS A 227 -1.22 16.04 14.53
CA LYS A 227 -2.30 16.82 13.91
C LYS A 227 -3.65 16.15 14.16
N TYR A 228 -3.72 14.82 14.05
CA TYR A 228 -4.90 14.04 14.35
C TYR A 228 -5.29 14.11 15.83
N ALA A 229 -4.31 14.05 16.74
CA ALA A 229 -4.56 14.28 18.16
C ALA A 229 -5.10 15.69 18.45
N LYS A 230 -4.63 16.70 17.71
CA LYS A 230 -5.17 18.06 17.79
C LYS A 230 -6.61 18.15 17.27
N ILE A 231 -6.95 17.44 16.19
CA ILE A 231 -8.34 17.30 15.70
C ILE A 231 -9.22 16.64 16.77
N ALA A 232 -8.74 15.55 17.37
CA ALA A 232 -9.45 14.85 18.44
C ALA A 232 -9.73 15.76 19.65
N PHE A 233 -8.74 16.54 20.08
CA PHE A 233 -8.90 17.54 21.14
C PHE A 233 -9.94 18.61 20.78
N ALA A 234 -9.86 19.14 19.55
CA ALA A 234 -10.78 20.17 19.06
C ALA A 234 -12.24 19.66 19.01
N LEU A 235 -12.45 18.41 18.61
CA LEU A 235 -13.78 17.79 18.50
C LEU A 235 -14.30 17.23 19.83
N TYR A 236 -13.49 17.16 20.89
CA TYR A 236 -13.87 16.60 22.19
C TYR A 236 -15.11 17.26 22.85
N PRO A 237 -15.35 18.59 22.73
CA PRO A 237 -16.61 19.19 23.17
C PRO A 237 -17.85 18.62 22.47
N LEU A 238 -17.68 18.07 21.25
CA LEU A 238 -18.72 17.48 20.41
C LEU A 238 -18.78 15.95 20.48
N ARG A 239 -18.15 15.32 21.48
CA ARG A 239 -18.05 13.85 21.62
C ARG A 239 -19.40 13.10 21.67
N ASP A 240 -20.48 13.78 22.04
CA ASP A 240 -21.85 13.21 22.01
C ASP A 240 -22.46 13.21 20.61
N LYS A 241 -21.78 13.84 19.63
CA LYS A 241 -22.18 13.92 18.22
C LYS A 241 -21.19 13.23 17.29
N VAL A 242 -19.88 13.35 17.55
CA VAL A 242 -18.82 12.76 16.74
C VAL A 242 -17.78 12.05 17.61
N THR A 243 -17.49 10.80 17.28
CA THR A 243 -16.41 10.02 17.87
C THR A 243 -15.19 10.11 16.97
N VAL A 244 -14.03 10.47 17.54
CA VAL A 244 -12.76 10.44 16.83
C VAL A 244 -12.08 9.12 17.16
N ALA A 245 -11.81 8.31 16.14
CA ALA A 245 -11.48 6.90 16.25
C ALA A 245 -10.21 6.57 15.48
N ARG A 246 -9.49 5.55 15.91
CA ARG A 246 -8.24 5.13 15.27
C ARG A 246 -8.21 3.62 15.12
N PHE A 247 -7.67 3.15 14.01
CA PHE A 247 -7.56 1.74 13.68
C PHE A 247 -6.13 1.43 13.23
N ASP A 248 -5.40 0.72 14.10
CA ASP A 248 -4.05 0.26 13.80
C ASP A 248 -4.11 -0.97 12.88
N ILE A 249 -3.78 -0.78 11.61
CA ILE A 249 -3.78 -1.85 10.60
C ILE A 249 -2.64 -2.86 10.80
N THR A 250 -1.70 -2.58 11.72
CA THR A 250 -0.64 -3.51 12.10
C THR A 250 -1.09 -4.49 13.17
N ARG A 251 -2.17 -4.22 13.89
CA ARG A 251 -2.67 -5.10 14.96
C ARG A 251 -3.97 -5.82 14.60
N ASN A 252 -4.63 -5.39 13.55
CA ASN A 252 -5.98 -5.81 13.21
C ASN A 252 -6.09 -6.21 11.73
N ASP A 253 -7.00 -7.15 11.45
CA ASP A 253 -7.35 -7.49 10.08
C ASP A 253 -8.11 -6.31 9.45
N ILE A 254 -7.71 -5.95 8.23
CA ILE A 254 -8.29 -4.84 7.49
C ILE A 254 -9.77 -5.15 7.18
N PRO A 255 -10.71 -4.26 7.53
CA PRO A 255 -12.13 -4.43 7.21
C PRO A 255 -12.33 -4.66 5.71
N GLN A 256 -13.12 -5.67 5.31
CA GLN A 256 -13.24 -6.06 3.90
C GLN A 256 -14.41 -5.34 3.19
N PRO A 257 -14.20 -4.85 1.94
CA PRO A 257 -15.28 -4.29 1.13
C PRO A 257 -16.39 -5.33 0.88
N GLY A 258 -17.58 -5.09 1.42
CA GLY A 258 -18.75 -5.97 1.30
C GLY A 258 -19.28 -6.52 2.64
N GLN A 259 -18.50 -6.40 3.72
CA GLN A 259 -18.96 -6.66 5.10
C GLN A 259 -18.90 -5.39 5.96
N ASP A 260 -17.92 -4.51 5.73
CA ASP A 260 -17.65 -3.35 6.59
C ASP A 260 -17.82 -2.00 5.86
N ALA A 261 -19.08 -1.63 5.59
CA ALA A 261 -19.47 -0.30 5.10
C ALA A 261 -18.81 0.22 3.79
N GLY A 262 -18.09 -0.64 3.06
CA GLY A 262 -17.49 -0.32 1.77
C GLY A 262 -16.20 0.52 1.85
N MET A 263 -15.55 0.59 3.02
CA MET A 263 -14.25 1.25 3.14
C MET A 263 -13.18 0.50 2.37
N VAL A 264 -12.33 1.26 1.68
CA VAL A 264 -11.19 0.75 0.94
C VAL A 264 -9.91 1.37 1.51
N LEU A 265 -8.94 0.52 1.84
CA LEU A 265 -7.67 0.94 2.41
C LEU A 265 -6.54 0.61 1.44
N GLU A 266 -6.16 1.62 0.65
CA GLU A 266 -5.04 1.52 -0.30
C GLU A 266 -3.71 1.97 0.32
N THR A 267 -3.77 3.01 1.14
CA THR A 267 -2.61 3.68 1.75
C THR A 267 -2.90 4.04 3.21
N THR A 268 -1.87 4.46 3.95
CA THR A 268 -2.01 5.02 5.29
C THR A 268 -1.16 6.30 5.43
N PRO A 269 -1.62 7.33 6.15
CA PRO A 269 -2.90 7.37 6.86
C PRO A 269 -4.07 7.48 5.88
N THR A 270 -5.21 6.88 6.22
CA THR A 270 -6.47 7.03 5.48
C THR A 270 -7.56 7.45 6.43
N LEU A 271 -8.35 8.46 6.05
CA LEU A 271 -9.37 9.06 6.90
C LEU A 271 -10.77 8.89 6.30
N TYR A 272 -11.70 8.38 7.11
CA TYR A 272 -13.11 8.29 6.74
C TYR A 272 -13.99 9.03 7.75
N LEU A 273 -15.05 9.65 7.24
CA LEU A 273 -16.18 10.08 8.05
C LEU A 273 -17.34 9.10 7.83
N VAL A 274 -17.78 8.45 8.90
CA VAL A 274 -18.93 7.56 8.92
C VAL A 274 -20.08 8.26 9.60
N GLN A 275 -21.06 8.71 8.81
CA GLN A 275 -22.27 9.32 9.32
C GLN A 275 -23.22 8.23 9.80
N ARG A 276 -23.76 8.41 11.02
CA ARG A 276 -24.54 7.41 11.74
C ARG A 276 -25.82 6.99 10.99
N LYS A 277 -26.37 5.84 11.37
CA LYS A 277 -27.69 5.36 10.88
C LYS A 277 -28.82 6.36 11.20
N PRO A 278 -29.92 6.40 10.40
CA PRO A 278 -30.32 5.45 9.37
C PRO A 278 -29.74 5.70 7.97
N LEU A 279 -29.05 6.82 7.73
CA LEU A 279 -28.48 7.14 6.41
C LEU A 279 -27.22 6.34 6.07
N LEU A 280 -26.41 6.01 7.09
CA LEU A 280 -25.10 5.33 6.98
C LEU A 280 -24.32 5.75 5.72
N ARG A 281 -23.69 6.91 5.78
CA ARG A 281 -22.84 7.44 4.69
C ARG A 281 -21.38 7.39 5.10
N VAL A 282 -20.55 6.80 4.25
CA VAL A 282 -19.10 6.71 4.46
C VAL A 282 -18.44 7.57 3.40
N THR A 283 -17.70 8.59 3.83
CA THR A 283 -17.02 9.54 2.96
C THR A 283 -15.51 9.47 3.20
N LEU A 284 -14.75 9.23 2.15
CA LEU A 284 -13.28 9.27 2.16
C LEU A 284 -12.80 10.72 2.14
N TYR A 285 -11.79 11.03 2.94
CA TYR A 285 -11.04 12.28 2.84
C TYR A 285 -9.90 12.15 1.82
N GLU A 286 -9.88 13.01 0.80
CA GLU A 286 -8.92 12.95 -0.32
C GLU A 286 -7.88 14.09 -0.33
N ASN A 287 -7.93 14.99 0.66
CA ASN A 287 -7.06 16.16 0.72
C ASN A 287 -5.82 15.93 1.61
N ARG A 288 -5.00 16.97 1.81
CA ARG A 288 -3.78 16.88 2.63
C ARG A 288 -4.07 16.57 4.09
N ASP A 289 -3.28 15.68 4.68
CA ASP A 289 -3.32 15.30 6.10
C ASP A 289 -2.77 16.42 7.01
N GLU A 290 -3.54 17.50 7.08
CA GLU A 290 -3.26 18.71 7.83
C GLU A 290 -4.49 19.10 8.67
N PHE A 291 -4.24 19.78 9.80
CA PHE A 291 -5.31 20.15 10.72
C PHE A 291 -6.43 20.96 10.04
N ALA A 292 -6.10 22.07 9.38
CA ALA A 292 -7.11 22.98 8.82
C ALA A 292 -7.92 22.33 7.67
N PRO A 293 -7.30 21.70 6.66
CA PRO A 293 -8.03 20.99 5.61
C PRO A 293 -9.02 19.92 6.11
N VAL A 294 -8.65 19.15 7.15
CA VAL A 294 -9.57 18.16 7.73
C VAL A 294 -10.74 18.85 8.44
N MET A 295 -10.49 19.90 9.21
CA MET A 295 -11.56 20.63 9.91
C MET A 295 -12.52 21.31 8.94
N GLU A 296 -12.01 21.93 7.87
CA GLU A 296 -12.82 22.54 6.80
C GLU A 296 -13.69 21.50 6.08
N TRP A 297 -13.12 20.32 5.80
CA TRP A 297 -13.88 19.22 5.23
C TRP A 297 -14.99 18.71 6.16
N LEU A 298 -14.70 18.54 7.45
CA LEU A 298 -15.69 18.13 8.45
C LEU A 298 -16.83 19.16 8.62
N GLU A 299 -16.51 20.45 8.55
CA GLU A 299 -17.51 21.53 8.51
C GLU A 299 -18.37 21.45 7.25
N SER A 300 -17.80 21.02 6.11
CA SER A 300 -18.57 20.85 4.86
C SER A 300 -19.47 19.61 4.84
N GLU A 301 -19.07 18.54 5.53
CA GLU A 301 -19.79 17.26 5.55
C GLU A 301 -20.81 17.15 6.69
N THR A 302 -20.72 18.04 7.69
CA THR A 302 -21.60 18.05 8.86
C THR A 302 -22.24 19.42 9.06
N ASN A 303 -23.31 19.50 9.85
CA ASN A 303 -23.98 20.78 10.16
C ASN A 303 -23.76 21.26 11.60
N TYR A 304 -22.90 20.57 12.36
CA TYR A 304 -22.68 20.81 13.78
C TYR A 304 -21.21 21.03 14.15
N ILE A 305 -20.28 20.73 13.24
CA ILE A 305 -18.87 21.10 13.38
C ILE A 305 -18.73 22.49 12.73
N THR A 306 -18.60 23.53 13.54
CA THR A 306 -18.46 24.92 13.10
C THR A 306 -17.38 25.61 13.92
N PRO A 307 -16.72 26.67 13.44
CA PRO A 307 -15.67 27.39 14.20
C PRO A 307 -16.12 27.91 15.57
N SER A 308 -17.43 28.07 15.79
CA SER A 308 -18.03 28.46 17.06
C SER A 308 -18.28 27.30 18.04
N ALA A 309 -18.28 26.06 17.55
CA ALA A 309 -18.60 24.85 18.29
C ALA A 309 -17.35 24.05 18.75
N ILE A 310 -16.16 24.51 18.35
CA ILE A 310 -14.86 23.85 18.45
C ILE A 310 -13.91 24.82 19.16
#